data_AF-A0A816HWP7-F1
#
_entry.id   AF-A0A816HWP7-F1
#
_cell.length_a   1.000
_cell.length_b   1.000
_cell.length_c   1.000
_cell.angle_alpha   90.00
_cell.angle_beta   90.00
_cell.angle_gamma   90.00
#
_symmetry.space_group_name_H-M   'P 1'
#
loop_
_entity.id
_entity.type
_entity.pdbx_description
1 polymer ?
#
loop_
_entity_poly.entity_id
_entity_poly.type
_entity_poly.pdbx_seq_one_letter_code
_entity_poly.pdbx_strand_id
1 'polypeptide(L)'
;GLQLIEEKEILNVINKQWIKDLTHPSESSRFYTLLINHEHLYQLPPGAATITDEWIFRCTGDPMVETSLMNLIELILSPTVIHRAESIQQITTMYSLIAQGIRNLMSYQVNNLEKLRSFISLIRCLTTLLPNRALNVFKDVCQQGFDAKFNSCQAIHQFVTSLNEVIKSEGS
;
A
#
# COMPACT_ATOMS: atom_id res chain seq x y z
N GLY A 1 0.51 -4.31 -23.66
CA GLY A 1 0.58 -4.87 -22.30
C GLY A 1 -0.03 -3.86 -21.35
N LEU A 2 -0.77 -4.31 -20.33
CA LEU A 2 -1.43 -3.42 -19.38
C LEU A 2 -0.39 -2.78 -18.46
N GLN A 3 -0.35 -1.44 -18.39
CA GLN A 3 0.60 -0.68 -17.58
C GLN A 3 -0.16 -0.02 -16.43
N LEU A 4 -0.24 -0.70 -15.28
CA LEU A 4 -0.90 -0.17 -14.07
C LEU A 4 -0.13 1.00 -13.45
N ILE A 5 1.18 1.00 -13.63
CA ILE A 5 2.12 2.00 -13.15
C ILE A 5 3.05 2.32 -14.31
N GLU A 6 3.26 3.60 -14.59
CA GLU A 6 4.23 4.00 -15.60
C GLU A 6 5.65 3.70 -15.12
N GLU A 7 6.53 3.26 -16.01
CA GLU A 7 7.94 2.98 -15.66
C GLU A 7 8.61 4.19 -15.00
N LYS A 8 8.26 5.39 -15.47
CA LYS A 8 8.70 6.66 -14.88
C LYS A 8 8.25 6.85 -13.42
N GLU A 9 7.05 6.37 -13.05
CA GLU A 9 6.56 6.42 -11.67
C GLU A 9 7.36 5.47 -10.78
N ILE A 10 7.67 4.26 -11.26
CA ILE A 10 8.54 3.28 -10.57
C ILE A 10 9.94 3.88 -10.38
N LEU A 11 10.55 4.38 -11.45
CA LEU A 11 11.87 5.02 -11.43
C LEU A 11 11.89 6.21 -10.47
N ASN A 12 10.84 7.02 -10.41
CA ASN A 12 10.75 8.14 -9.49
C ASN A 12 10.67 7.69 -8.02
N VAL A 13 9.97 6.60 -7.71
CA VAL A 13 9.93 6.03 -6.35
C VAL A 13 11.30 5.51 -5.95
N ILE A 14 11.96 4.75 -6.83
CA ILE A 14 13.32 4.24 -6.59
C ILE A 14 14.30 5.41 -6.42
N ASN A 15 14.24 6.41 -7.30
CA ASN A 15 15.10 7.60 -7.24
C ASN A 15 14.79 8.53 -6.05
N LYS A 16 13.69 8.35 -5.33
CA LYS A 16 13.42 9.06 -4.07
C LYS A 16 13.95 8.32 -2.85
N GLN A 17 14.26 7.02 -2.96
CA GLN A 17 14.86 6.20 -1.91
C GLN A 17 16.37 6.41 -1.78
N TRP A 18 16.88 7.62 -2.00
CA TRP A 18 18.27 7.88 -1.69
C TRP A 18 18.47 7.65 -0.21
N ILE A 19 19.51 6.88 0.13
CA ILE A 19 20.03 6.81 1.49
C ILE A 19 20.45 8.23 1.84
N LYS A 20 19.56 8.98 2.47
CA LYS A 20 19.83 10.34 2.89
C LYS A 20 20.51 10.24 4.24
N ASP A 21 21.78 10.64 4.29
CA ASP A 21 22.47 10.91 5.54
C ASP A 21 21.89 12.22 6.08
N LEU A 22 20.88 12.14 6.95
CA LEU A 22 20.11 13.30 7.40
C LEU A 22 20.12 13.41 8.92
N THR A 23 20.91 14.37 9.37
CA THR A 23 20.81 15.02 10.69
C THR A 23 19.46 15.72 10.90
N HIS A 24 18.65 15.93 9.85
CA HIS A 24 17.32 16.53 9.93
C HIS A 24 16.31 15.81 9.01
N PRO A 25 15.30 15.12 9.55
CA PRO A 25 14.26 14.46 8.77
C PRO A 25 13.29 15.51 8.19
N SER A 26 13.65 16.16 7.08
CA SER A 26 12.77 17.11 6.41
C SER A 26 12.09 16.47 5.20
N GLU A 27 10.88 15.98 5.45
CA GLU A 27 9.69 15.88 4.56
C GLU A 27 8.93 14.57 4.79
N SER A 28 7.69 14.67 5.25
CA SER A 28 6.80 13.51 5.42
C SER A 28 6.53 12.86 4.05
N SER A 29 7.07 11.66 3.85
CA SER A 29 6.88 10.90 2.61
C SER A 29 5.58 10.07 2.66
N ARG A 30 4.93 9.86 1.51
CA ARG A 30 3.83 8.87 1.37
C ARG A 30 4.34 7.42 1.25
N PHE A 31 5.66 7.25 1.21
CA PHE A 31 6.37 5.99 1.04
C PHE A 31 7.30 5.73 2.23
N TYR A 32 7.65 4.48 2.43
CA TYR A 32 8.72 4.09 3.34
C TYR A 32 10.05 4.70 2.88
N THR A 33 10.80 5.23 3.84
CA THR A 33 12.09 5.89 3.59
C THR A 33 13.19 5.11 4.30
N LEU A 34 14.20 4.67 3.54
CA LEU A 34 15.38 4.03 4.09
C LEU A 34 16.43 5.10 4.42
N LEU A 35 16.90 5.11 5.65
CA LEU A 35 17.94 6.03 6.14
C LEU A 35 19.08 5.22 6.76
N ILE A 36 20.29 5.75 6.66
CA ILE A 36 21.45 5.28 7.43
C ILE A 36 21.81 6.40 8.40
N ASN A 37 21.95 6.07 9.67
CA ASN A 37 22.35 7.01 10.72
C ASN A 37 23.16 6.28 11.79
N HIS A 38 24.35 6.78 12.13
CA HIS A 38 25.27 6.18 13.11
C HIS A 38 25.39 4.65 12.98
N GLU A 39 25.72 4.17 11.77
CA GLU A 39 25.89 2.74 11.43
C GLU A 39 24.61 1.87 11.53
N HIS A 40 23.47 2.45 11.84
CA HIS A 40 22.18 1.77 11.86
C HIS A 40 21.36 2.12 10.62
N LEU A 41 20.67 1.10 10.08
CA LEU A 41 19.63 1.27 9.06
C LEU A 41 18.30 1.53 9.75
N TYR A 42 17.58 2.54 9.28
CA TYR A 42 16.23 2.87 9.73
C TYR A 42 15.26 2.82 8.55
N GLN A 43 14.05 2.33 8.79
CA GLN A 43 12.96 2.34 7.82
C GLN A 43 11.80 3.15 8.40
N LEU A 44 11.71 4.40 7.98
CA LEU A 44 10.65 5.29 8.42
C LEU A 44 9.37 4.93 7.67
N PRO A 45 8.24 4.73 8.37
CA PRO A 45 6.96 4.52 7.70
C PRO A 45 6.47 5.80 7.01
N PRO A 46 5.52 5.68 6.06
CA PRO A 46 4.85 6.84 5.48
C PRO A 46 4.34 7.80 6.56
N GLY A 47 4.59 9.10 6.37
CA GLY A 47 4.19 10.16 7.29
C GLY A 47 5.11 10.39 8.48
N ALA A 48 6.08 9.50 8.75
CA ALA A 48 7.03 9.72 9.84
C ALA A 48 7.98 10.88 9.49
N ALA A 49 8.10 11.81 10.43
CA ALA A 49 8.98 12.97 10.33
C ALA A 49 10.12 12.92 11.35
N THR A 50 10.24 11.87 12.16
CA THR A 50 11.27 11.74 13.19
C THR A 50 11.81 10.32 13.23
N ILE A 51 13.13 10.19 13.41
CA ILE A 51 13.80 8.91 13.61
C ILE A 51 13.64 8.51 15.08
N THR A 52 13.19 7.29 15.33
CA THR A 52 13.11 6.67 16.65
C THR A 52 13.67 5.25 16.57
N ASP A 53 14.10 4.69 17.70
CA ASP A 53 14.67 3.33 17.75
C ASP A 53 13.66 2.24 17.37
N GLU A 54 12.37 2.55 17.43
CA GLU A 54 11.28 1.69 16.95
C GLU A 54 11.38 1.42 15.43
N TRP A 55 12.01 2.34 14.68
CA TRP A 55 12.18 2.24 13.23
C TRP A 55 13.51 1.62 12.80
N ILE A 56 14.31 1.08 13.73
CA ILE A 56 15.52 0.33 13.37
C ILE A 56 15.13 -0.83 12.47
N PHE A 57 15.67 -0.83 11.25
CA PHE A 57 15.29 -1.77 10.22
C PHE A 57 16.14 -3.03 10.30
N ARG A 58 15.55 -4.10 10.82
CA ARG A 58 16.15 -5.42 10.92
C ARG A 58 15.63 -6.30 9.79
N CYS A 59 16.27 -6.23 8.62
CA CYS A 59 15.94 -7.08 7.47
C CYS A 59 16.88 -8.29 7.37
N THR A 60 16.39 -9.38 6.75
CA THR A 60 17.21 -10.56 6.44
C THR A 60 17.81 -10.48 5.04
N GLY A 61 17.15 -9.78 4.11
CA GLY A 61 17.62 -9.54 2.76
C GLY A 61 18.27 -8.17 2.59
N ASP A 62 18.34 -7.72 1.33
CA ASP A 62 18.79 -6.37 1.00
C ASP A 62 17.75 -5.32 1.43
N PRO A 63 18.13 -4.33 2.27
CA PRO A 63 17.20 -3.32 2.78
C PRO A 63 16.58 -2.44 1.70
N MET A 64 17.32 -2.14 0.62
CA MET A 64 16.81 -1.35 -0.50
C MET A 64 15.75 -2.14 -1.26
N VAL A 65 15.98 -3.43 -1.49
CA VAL A 65 15.00 -4.30 -2.16
C VAL A 65 13.74 -4.45 -1.31
N GLU A 66 13.85 -4.74 -0.01
CA GLU A 66 12.67 -4.86 0.87
C GLU A 66 11.87 -3.55 0.90
N THR A 67 12.54 -2.41 1.08
CA THR A 67 11.87 -1.11 1.09
C THR A 67 11.25 -0.79 -0.27
N SER A 68 11.90 -1.15 -1.38
CA SER A 68 11.34 -1.01 -2.73
C SER A 68 10.06 -1.83 -2.93
N LEU A 69 10.04 -3.08 -2.47
CA LEU A 69 8.86 -3.94 -2.53
C LEU A 69 7.72 -3.41 -1.65
N MET A 70 8.05 -2.90 -0.47
CA MET A 70 7.07 -2.24 0.40
C MET A 70 6.48 -0.98 -0.26
N ASN A 71 7.30 -0.18 -0.92
CA ASN A 71 6.86 1.01 -1.64
C ASN A 71 6.08 0.71 -2.91
N LEU A 72 6.40 -0.39 -3.60
CA LEU A 72 5.59 -0.89 -4.70
C LEU A 72 4.16 -1.23 -4.22
N ILE A 73 4.04 -1.85 -3.04
CA ILE A 73 2.73 -2.12 -2.42
C ILE A 73 1.99 -0.80 -2.10
N GLU A 74 2.66 0.19 -1.52
CA GLU A 74 2.03 1.50 -1.26
C GLU A 74 1.60 2.19 -2.58
N LEU A 75 2.38 2.05 -3.65
CA LEU A 75 2.08 2.65 -4.94
C LEU A 75 0.88 2.00 -5.62
N ILE A 76 0.83 0.66 -5.71
CA ILE A 76 -0.30 -0.04 -6.35
C ILE A 76 -1.60 0.17 -5.60
N LEU A 77 -1.55 0.37 -4.28
CA LEU A 77 -2.70 0.65 -3.42
C LEU A 77 -3.06 2.15 -3.36
N SER A 78 -2.31 3.01 -4.06
CA SER A 78 -2.60 4.44 -4.06
C SER A 78 -3.92 4.76 -4.77
N PRO A 79 -4.66 5.79 -4.33
CA PRO A 79 -5.90 6.21 -4.98
C PRO A 79 -5.71 6.49 -6.48
N THR A 80 -4.54 7.00 -6.87
CA THR A 80 -4.19 7.27 -8.27
C THR A 80 -4.19 6.00 -9.11
N VAL A 81 -3.56 4.92 -8.65
CA VAL A 81 -3.53 3.65 -9.39
C VAL A 81 -4.91 2.98 -9.39
N ILE A 82 -5.61 3.01 -8.25
CA ILE A 82 -6.94 2.42 -8.13
C ILE A 82 -7.96 3.12 -9.06
N HIS A 83 -7.91 4.44 -9.17
CA HIS A 83 -8.83 5.19 -10.05
C HIS A 83 -8.64 4.89 -11.54
N ARG A 84 -7.40 4.58 -11.95
CA ARG A 84 -7.08 4.20 -13.34
C ARG A 84 -7.63 2.82 -13.72
N ALA A 85 -8.00 1.98 -12.76
CA ALA A 85 -8.49 0.64 -13.06
C ALA A 85 -9.87 0.66 -13.72
N GLU A 86 -10.01 -0.09 -14.81
CA GLU A 86 -11.27 -0.20 -15.57
C GLU A 86 -12.12 -1.40 -15.12
N SER A 87 -11.50 -2.37 -14.45
CA SER A 87 -12.17 -3.61 -14.02
C SER A 87 -11.65 -4.09 -12.67
N ILE A 88 -12.58 -4.52 -11.82
CA ILE A 88 -12.25 -5.08 -10.49
C ILE A 88 -11.54 -6.43 -10.59
N GLN A 89 -11.84 -7.24 -11.61
CA GLN A 89 -11.12 -8.48 -11.91
C GLN A 89 -9.67 -8.20 -12.30
N GLN A 90 -9.41 -7.11 -13.05
CA GLN A 90 -8.05 -6.72 -13.41
C GLN A 90 -7.24 -6.37 -12.17
N ILE A 91 -7.80 -5.57 -11.25
CA ILE A 91 -7.17 -5.22 -9.97
C ILE A 91 -6.85 -6.50 -9.17
N THR A 92 -7.85 -7.36 -8.98
CA THR A 92 -7.71 -8.58 -8.18
C THR A 92 -6.64 -9.50 -8.76
N THR A 93 -6.61 -9.67 -10.08
CA THR A 93 -5.63 -10.51 -10.79
C THR A 93 -4.22 -9.97 -10.62
N MET A 94 -4.02 -8.68 -10.90
CA MET A 94 -2.70 -8.07 -10.84
C MET A 94 -2.14 -8.02 -9.41
N TYR A 95 -2.98 -7.66 -8.44
CA TYR A 95 -2.57 -7.67 -7.03
C TYR A 95 -2.24 -9.09 -6.55
N SER A 96 -2.99 -10.10 -6.99
CA SER A 96 -2.69 -11.50 -6.66
C SER A 96 -1.36 -11.96 -7.26
N LEU A 97 -1.06 -11.58 -8.52
CA LEU A 97 0.22 -11.88 -9.17
C LEU A 97 1.40 -11.22 -8.45
N ILE A 98 1.27 -9.95 -8.08
CA ILE A 98 2.30 -9.22 -7.31
C ILE A 98 2.49 -9.88 -5.95
N ALA A 99 1.41 -10.18 -5.23
CA ALA A 99 1.48 -10.81 -3.92
C ALA A 99 2.15 -12.19 -3.97
N GLN A 100 1.86 -12.97 -5.02
CA GLN A 100 2.50 -14.27 -5.23
C GLN A 100 3.98 -14.12 -5.61
N GLY A 101 4.30 -13.17 -6.49
CA GLY A 101 5.67 -12.87 -6.89
C GLY A 101 6.53 -12.51 -5.69
N ILE A 102 6.06 -11.59 -4.84
CA ILE A 102 6.74 -11.21 -3.61
C ILE A 102 6.87 -12.38 -2.64
N ARG A 103 5.82 -13.19 -2.47
CA ARG A 103 5.87 -14.36 -1.57
C ARG A 103 6.94 -15.39 -1.97
N ASN A 104 7.22 -15.50 -3.27
CA ASN A 104 8.24 -16.43 -3.77
C ASN A 104 9.67 -15.93 -3.52
N LEU A 105 9.85 -14.67 -3.10
CA LEU A 105 11.15 -14.09 -2.75
C LEU A 105 11.54 -14.47 -1.31
N MET A 106 11.91 -15.74 -1.11
CA MET A 106 12.14 -16.36 0.20
C MET A 106 13.16 -15.65 1.11
N SER A 107 14.05 -14.83 0.55
CA SER A 107 15.08 -14.09 1.30
C SER A 107 14.60 -12.74 1.86
N TYR A 108 13.41 -12.27 1.47
CA TYR A 108 12.95 -10.92 1.76
C TYR A 108 11.70 -10.93 2.65
N GLN A 109 11.70 -10.11 3.71
CA GLN A 109 10.56 -9.97 4.62
C GLN A 109 9.79 -8.67 4.33
N VAL A 110 8.85 -8.73 3.39
CA VAL A 110 8.03 -7.57 3.02
C VAL A 110 6.87 -7.39 4.01
N ASN A 111 7.10 -6.59 5.04
CA ASN A 111 6.20 -6.44 6.20
C ASN A 111 4.77 -5.99 5.86
N ASN A 112 4.58 -5.18 4.80
CA ASN A 112 3.25 -4.71 4.40
C ASN A 112 2.58 -5.62 3.33
N LEU A 113 3.11 -6.82 3.05
CA LEU A 113 2.46 -7.74 2.11
C LEU A 113 1.05 -8.15 2.57
N GLU A 114 0.83 -8.29 3.87
CA GLU A 114 -0.51 -8.57 4.42
C GLU A 114 -1.50 -7.45 4.11
N LYS A 115 -1.06 -6.19 4.02
CA LYS A 115 -1.90 -5.06 3.58
C LYS A 115 -2.50 -5.33 2.20
N LEU A 116 -1.67 -5.75 1.25
CA LEU A 116 -2.12 -6.11 -0.11
C LEU A 116 -3.11 -7.29 -0.09
N ARG A 117 -2.86 -8.30 0.75
CA ARG A 117 -3.77 -9.46 0.90
C ARG A 117 -5.12 -9.07 1.48
N SER A 118 -5.15 -8.20 2.49
CA SER A 118 -6.39 -7.65 3.04
C SER A 118 -7.19 -6.87 2.00
N PHE A 119 -6.52 -6.06 1.17
CA PHE A 119 -7.16 -5.37 0.05
C PHE A 119 -7.79 -6.33 -0.96
N ILE A 120 -7.07 -7.39 -1.36
CA ILE A 120 -7.61 -8.42 -2.27
C ILE A 120 -8.87 -9.08 -1.68
N SER A 121 -8.85 -9.38 -0.37
CA SER A 121 -10.00 -9.95 0.32
C SER A 121 -11.20 -9.00 0.36
N LEU A 122 -10.97 -7.71 0.61
CA LEU A 122 -12.01 -6.67 0.55
C LEU A 122 -12.62 -6.60 -0.84
N ILE A 123 -11.80 -6.55 -1.89
CA ILE A 123 -12.26 -6.51 -3.29
C ILE A 123 -13.15 -7.73 -3.61
N ARG A 124 -12.74 -8.93 -3.17
CA ARG A 124 -13.53 -10.15 -3.36
C ARG A 124 -14.88 -10.07 -2.64
N CYS A 125 -14.89 -9.56 -1.40
CA CYS A 125 -16.12 -9.34 -0.64
C CYS A 125 -17.07 -8.38 -1.38
N LEU A 126 -16.56 -7.23 -1.84
CA LEU A 126 -17.34 -6.25 -2.61
C LEU A 126 -17.88 -6.84 -3.90
N THR A 127 -17.08 -7.65 -4.60
CA THR A 127 -17.50 -8.29 -5.86
C THR A 127 -18.64 -9.28 -5.62
N THR A 128 -18.61 -10.03 -4.51
CA THR A 128 -19.69 -10.96 -4.13
C THR A 128 -20.96 -10.22 -3.70
N LEU A 129 -20.82 -9.14 -2.92
CA LEU A 129 -21.96 -8.39 -2.38
C LEU A 129 -22.61 -7.48 -3.43
N LEU A 130 -21.82 -6.92 -4.35
CA LEU A 130 -22.22 -5.87 -5.29
C LEU A 130 -21.69 -6.13 -6.70
N PRO A 131 -22.08 -7.23 -7.38
CA PRO A 131 -21.43 -7.66 -8.63
C PRO A 131 -21.31 -6.58 -9.71
N ASN A 132 -22.32 -5.71 -9.81
CA ASN A 132 -22.39 -4.66 -10.84
C ASN A 132 -21.84 -3.30 -10.41
N ARG A 133 -21.52 -3.13 -9.11
CA ARG A 133 -21.13 -1.82 -8.53
C ARG A 133 -19.83 -1.86 -7.74
N ALA A 134 -19.24 -3.05 -7.58
CA ALA A 134 -18.08 -3.26 -6.73
C ALA A 134 -16.89 -2.37 -7.09
N LEU A 135 -16.63 -2.09 -8.37
CA LEU A 135 -15.52 -1.23 -8.78
C LEU A 135 -15.73 0.22 -8.33
N ASN A 136 -16.92 0.78 -8.54
CA ASN A 136 -17.22 2.17 -8.18
C ASN A 136 -17.16 2.33 -6.65
N VAL A 137 -17.83 1.43 -5.91
CA VAL A 137 -17.79 1.42 -4.44
C VAL A 137 -16.36 1.25 -3.92
N PHE A 138 -15.55 0.40 -4.55
CA PHE A 138 -14.14 0.25 -4.18
C PHE A 138 -13.34 1.54 -4.40
N LYS A 139 -13.54 2.22 -5.55
CA LYS A 139 -12.89 3.50 -5.84
C LYS A 139 -13.28 4.58 -4.83
N ASP A 140 -14.56 4.70 -4.51
CA ASP A 140 -15.06 5.71 -3.57
C ASP A 140 -14.50 5.51 -2.17
N VAL A 141 -14.50 4.26 -1.69
CA VAL A 141 -13.93 3.87 -0.41
C VAL A 141 -12.42 4.20 -0.35
N CYS A 142 -11.68 3.92 -1.43
CA CYS A 142 -10.26 4.22 -1.49
C CYS A 142 -9.97 5.73 -1.58
N GLN A 143 -10.87 6.51 -2.20
CA GLN A 143 -10.73 7.95 -2.33
C GLN A 143 -10.94 8.69 -1.00
N GLN A 144 -11.71 8.13 -0.07
CA GLN A 144 -11.91 8.69 1.28
C GLN A 144 -10.69 8.51 2.21
N GLY A 145 -9.56 8.04 1.69
CA GLY A 145 -8.34 7.86 2.48
C GLY A 145 -8.33 6.54 3.24
N PHE A 146 -8.79 5.46 2.62
CA PHE A 146 -8.67 4.12 3.17
C PHE A 146 -7.19 3.76 3.38
N ASP A 147 -6.69 4.05 4.58
CA ASP A 147 -5.45 3.47 5.06
C ASP A 147 -5.82 2.07 5.55
N ALA A 148 -5.50 1.04 4.77
CA ALA A 148 -5.77 -0.36 5.13
C ALA A 148 -5.01 -0.85 6.37
N LYS A 149 -4.61 0.06 7.24
CA LYS A 149 -4.18 -0.14 8.61
C LYS A 149 -5.40 0.01 9.51
N PHE A 150 -6.15 -1.07 9.67
CA PHE A 150 -7.14 -1.13 10.75
C PHE A 150 -6.41 -1.29 12.08
N ASN A 151 -6.19 -0.19 12.78
CA ASN A 151 -5.48 -0.19 14.07
C ASN A 151 -6.35 -0.73 15.23
N SER A 152 -7.64 -0.99 15.00
CA SER A 152 -8.57 -1.55 15.98
C SER A 152 -9.80 -2.20 15.33
N CYS A 153 -10.48 -3.09 16.06
CA CYS A 153 -11.77 -3.66 15.62
C CYS A 153 -12.84 -2.58 15.40
N GLN A 154 -12.79 -1.48 16.15
CA GLN A 154 -13.71 -0.36 15.99
C GLN A 154 -13.53 0.34 14.64
N ALA A 155 -12.30 0.49 14.16
CA ALA A 155 -12.01 1.03 12.83
C ALA A 155 -12.58 0.13 11.70
N ILE A 156 -12.56 -1.19 11.91
CA ILE A 156 -13.20 -2.15 11.00
C ILE A 156 -14.72 -1.95 10.99
N HIS A 157 -15.35 -1.84 12.16
CA HIS A 157 -16.79 -1.61 12.25
C HIS A 157 -17.22 -0.28 11.63
N GLN A 158 -16.48 0.80 11.87
CA GLN A 158 -16.73 2.10 11.25
C GLN A 158 -16.64 2.02 9.73
N PHE A 159 -15.61 1.36 9.22
CA PHE A 159 -15.46 1.12 7.79
C PHE A 159 -16.64 0.33 7.21
N VAL A 160 -17.07 -0.75 7.87
CA VAL A 160 -18.23 -1.55 7.44
C VAL A 160 -19.51 -0.71 7.48
N THR A 161 -19.70 0.14 8.48
CA THR A 161 -20.84 1.05 8.56
C THR A 161 -20.83 2.08 7.42
N SER A 162 -19.70 2.75 7.17
CA SER A 162 -19.56 3.68 6.05
C SER A 162 -19.74 3.00 4.70
N LEU A 163 -19.27 1.76 4.55
CA LEU A 163 -19.53 0.94 3.37
C LEU A 163 -21.03 0.71 3.16
N ASN A 164 -21.74 0.35 4.23
CA ASN A 164 -23.19 0.16 4.18
C ASN A 164 -23.95 1.46 3.85
N GLU A 165 -23.46 2.61 4.32
CA GLU A 165 -24.03 3.92 3.98
C GLU A 165 -23.85 4.25 2.50
N VAL A 166 -22.64 4.07 1.95
CA VAL A 166 -22.34 4.27 0.52
C VAL A 166 -23.19 3.34 -0.37
N ILE A 167 -23.35 2.08 0.04
CA ILE A 167 -24.20 1.12 -0.67
C ILE A 167 -25.66 1.61 -0.74
N LYS A 168 -26.17 2.15 0.37
CA LYS A 168 -27.55 2.64 0.49
C LYS A 168 -27.78 3.96 -0.24
N SER A 169 -26.83 4.89 -0.19
CA SER A 169 -26.97 6.23 -0.79
C SER A 169 -27.03 6.21 -2.32
N GLU A 170 -26.39 5.24 -2.95
CA GLU A 170 -26.41 5.05 -4.41
C GLU A 170 -27.54 4.09 -4.89
N GLY A 171 -28.37 3.57 -3.96
CA GLY A 171 -29.55 2.75 -4.26
C GLY A 171 -30.88 3.52 -4.20
N SER A 172 -30.83 4.82 -3.93
CA SER A 172 -31.96 5.77 -3.89
C SER A 172 -31.89 6.73 -5.07
#